data_AF-A0A4V3BQ70-F1
#
_entry.id   AF-A0A4V3BQ70-F1
#
_cell.length_a   1.000
_cell.length_b   1.000
_cell.length_c   1.000
_cell.angle_alpha   90.00
_cell.angle_beta   90.00
_cell.angle_gamma   90.00
#
_symmetry.space_group_name_H-M   'P 1'
#
loop_
_entity.id
_entity.type
_entity.pdbx_description
1 polymer ?
#
loop_
_entity_poly.entity_id
_entity_poly.type
_entity_poly.pdbx_seq_one_letter_code
_entity_poly.pdbx_strand_id
1 'polypeptide(L)'
;MNEQPVVLVTGALSSIGRATALVFARSKASVVMLDRLTQTSERKAAFLDTVPLKRAGTPEEIAQAIVYVASASFMTGEVLRVNGGRTAS
;
A
#
# COMPACT_ATOMS: atom_id res chain seq x y z
N MET A 1 -30.51 -6.39 4.69
CA MET A 1 -29.27 -7.11 5.04
C MET A 1 -28.20 -6.06 5.27
N ASN A 2 -27.53 -6.06 6.42
CA ASN A 2 -26.39 -5.15 6.64
C ASN A 2 -25.20 -5.72 5.88
N GLU A 3 -24.91 -5.17 4.71
CA GLU A 3 -23.73 -5.57 3.94
C GLU A 3 -22.49 -4.93 4.57
N GLN A 4 -21.79 -5.68 5.41
CA GLN A 4 -20.47 -5.26 5.87
C GLN A 4 -19.51 -5.29 4.66
N PRO A 5 -18.84 -4.17 4.34
CA PRO A 5 -17.97 -4.12 3.17
C PRO A 5 -16.80 -5.09 3.34
N VAL A 6 -16.46 -5.83 2.28
CA VAL A 6 -15.32 -6.77 2.26
C VAL A 6 -14.12 -6.07 1.62
N VAL A 7 -12.97 -6.10 2.28
CA VAL A 7 -11.73 -5.45 1.83
C VAL A 7 -10.58 -6.44 1.81
N LEU A 8 -9.91 -6.60 0.65
CA LEU A 8 -8.68 -7.38 0.52
C LEU A 8 -7.46 -6.47 0.66
N VAL A 9 -6.55 -6.81 1.59
CA VAL A 9 -5.29 -6.08 1.78
C VAL A 9 -4.11 -7.01 1.51
N THR A 10 -3.29 -6.67 0.52
CA THR A 10 -2.04 -7.39 0.20
C THR A 10 -0.85 -6.76 0.93
N GLY A 11 0.06 -7.56 1.49
CA GLY A 11 1.15 -7.06 2.35
C GLY A 11 0.68 -6.67 3.76
N ALA A 12 -0.41 -7.29 4.22
CA ALA A 12 -1.13 -6.90 5.43
C ALA A 12 -0.41 -7.23 6.75
N LEU A 13 0.67 -8.02 6.72
CA LEU A 13 1.40 -8.41 7.93
C LEU A 13 2.45 -7.38 8.34
N SER A 14 2.82 -6.45 7.47
CA SER A 14 3.85 -5.44 7.77
C SER A 14 3.54 -4.05 7.22
N SER A 15 4.18 -3.03 7.81
CA SER A 15 4.21 -1.67 7.27
C SER A 15 2.80 -1.10 7.00
N ILE A 16 2.60 -0.47 5.84
CA ILE A 16 1.37 0.21 5.40
C ILE A 16 0.19 -0.74 5.25
N GLY A 17 0.43 -1.96 4.76
CA GLY A 17 -0.65 -2.95 4.59
C GLY A 17 -1.27 -3.29 5.94
N ARG A 18 -0.46 -3.44 6.99
CA ARG A 18 -0.94 -3.66 8.36
C ARG A 18 -1.74 -2.47 8.88
N ALA A 19 -1.24 -1.24 8.71
CA ALA A 19 -1.96 -0.04 9.16
C ALA A 19 -3.32 0.10 8.44
N THR A 20 -3.34 -0.13 7.13
CA THR A 20 -4.55 -0.09 6.29
C THR A 20 -5.56 -1.15 6.72
N ALA A 21 -5.12 -2.39 6.93
CA ALA A 21 -5.96 -3.48 7.40
C ALA A 21 -6.59 -3.19 8.78
N LEU A 22 -5.84 -2.56 9.69
CA LEU A 22 -6.34 -2.16 11.01
C LEU A 22 -7.40 -1.05 10.92
N VAL A 23 -7.24 -0.08 10.03
CA VAL A 23 -8.23 0.99 9.81
C VAL A 23 -9.54 0.40 9.32
N PHE A 24 -9.50 -0.47 8.30
CA PHE A 24 -10.72 -1.10 7.78
C PHE A 24 -11.39 -2.02 8.81
N ALA A 25 -10.61 -2.76 9.60
CA ALA A 25 -11.15 -3.58 10.67
C ALA A 25 -11.89 -2.73 11.73
N ARG A 26 -11.35 -1.57 12.10
CA ARG A 26 -12.01 -0.62 13.03
C ARG A 26 -13.30 -0.04 12.46
N SER A 27 -13.37 0.15 11.15
CA SER A 27 -14.58 0.59 10.44
C SER A 27 -15.61 -0.52 10.22
N LYS A 28 -15.46 -1.68 10.87
CA LYS A 28 -16.36 -2.85 10.76
C LYS A 28 -16.43 -3.46 9.35
N ALA A 29 -15.40 -3.29 8.55
CA ALA A 29 -15.24 -4.03 7.31
C ALA A 29 -14.79 -5.47 7.61
N SER A 30 -15.22 -6.42 6.79
CA SER A 30 -14.65 -7.77 6.76
C SER A 30 -13.33 -7.73 5.99
N VAL A 31 -12.21 -7.84 6.69
CA VAL A 31 -10.87 -7.67 6.09
C VAL A 31 -10.25 -9.03 5.79
N VAL A 32 -9.95 -9.29 4.53
CA VAL A 32 -9.14 -10.42 4.08
C VAL A 32 -7.70 -9.96 3.96
N MET A 33 -6.80 -10.61 4.68
CA MET A 33 -5.38 -10.28 4.70
C MET A 33 -4.61 -11.31 3.87
N LEU A 34 -3.83 -10.83 2.90
CA LEU A 34 -2.94 -11.67 2.10
C LEU A 34 -1.52 -11.12 2.22
N ASP A 35 -0.56 -12.00 2.47
CA ASP A 35 0.85 -11.60 2.48
C ASP A 35 1.72 -12.72 1.90
N ARG A 36 2.85 -12.32 1.35
CA ARG A 36 3.83 -13.26 0.80
C ARG A 36 4.78 -13.66 1.91
N LEU A 37 4.42 -14.72 2.62
CA LEU A 37 5.21 -15.32 3.70
C LEU A 37 6.59 -15.88 3.28
N THR A 38 6.91 -15.88 1.98
CA THR A 38 8.08 -16.55 1.38
C THR A 38 9.12 -15.61 0.77
N GLN A 39 9.15 -14.34 1.19
CA GLN A 39 10.16 -13.40 0.69
C GLN A 39 11.50 -13.59 1.42
N THR A 40 12.50 -14.12 0.72
CA THR A 40 13.88 -14.22 1.22
C THR A 40 14.60 -12.88 1.12
N SER A 41 15.68 -12.73 1.88
CA SER A 41 16.58 -11.56 1.84
C SER A 41 17.08 -11.27 0.42
N GLU A 42 17.41 -12.32 -0.33
CA GLU A 42 17.91 -12.26 -1.70
C GLU A 42 16.81 -11.80 -2.66
N ARG A 43 15.58 -12.31 -2.50
CA ARG A 43 14.43 -11.85 -3.29
C ARG A 43 14.09 -10.40 -3.00
N LYS A 44 14.24 -9.96 -1.75
CA LYS A 44 14.06 -8.56 -1.36
C LYS A 44 15.15 -7.69 -2.01
N ALA A 45 16.42 -8.08 -1.93
CA ALA A 45 17.52 -7.36 -2.56
C ALA A 45 17.37 -7.27 -4.08
N ALA A 46 17.06 -8.38 -4.75
CA ALA A 46 16.81 -8.41 -6.18
C ALA A 46 15.62 -7.51 -6.59
N PHE A 47 14.55 -7.49 -5.78
CA PHE A 47 13.44 -6.57 -6.01
C PHE A 47 13.86 -5.10 -5.88
N LEU A 48 14.60 -4.75 -4.82
CA LEU A 48 15.08 -3.39 -4.60
C LEU A 48 16.01 -2.91 -5.72
N ASP A 49 16.76 -3.81 -6.34
CA ASP A 49 17.63 -3.47 -7.47
C ASP A 49 16.82 -3.04 -8.71
N THR A 50 15.58 -3.51 -8.86
CA THR A 50 14.67 -3.05 -9.92
C THR A 50 14.08 -1.65 -9.66
N VAL A 51 14.20 -1.13 -8.44
CA VAL A 51 13.70 0.21 -8.08
C VAL A 51 14.81 1.23 -8.35
N PRO A 52 14.59 2.28 -9.17
CA PRO A 52 15.61 3.31 -9.43
C PRO A 52 16.16 4.00 -8.19
N LEU A 53 15.33 4.24 -7.18
CA LEU A 53 15.77 4.78 -5.88
C LEU A 53 16.56 3.79 -5.01
N LYS A 54 16.71 2.53 -5.45
CA LYS A 54 17.46 1.45 -4.76
C LYS A 54 17.07 1.20 -3.31
N ARG A 55 15.85 1.58 -2.93
CA ARG A 55 15.29 1.34 -1.59
C ARG A 55 13.79 1.15 -1.63
N ALA A 56 13.26 0.55 -0.57
CA ALA A 56 11.82 0.55 -0.33
C ALA A 56 11.36 1.96 0.05
N GLY A 57 10.13 2.30 -0.36
CA GLY A 57 9.43 3.44 0.21
C GLY A 57 9.10 3.20 1.68
N THR A 58 9.11 4.26 2.49
CA THR A 58 8.71 4.19 3.89
C THR A 58 7.19 4.39 4.04
N PRO A 59 6.58 3.96 5.16
CA PRO A 59 5.19 4.27 5.47
C PRO A 59 4.84 5.76 5.36
N GLU A 60 5.74 6.62 5.82
CA GLU A 60 5.56 8.07 5.86
C GLU A 60 5.49 8.67 4.45
N GLU A 61 6.32 8.19 3.52
CA GLU A 61 6.30 8.63 2.12
C GLU A 61 4.97 8.26 1.44
N ILE A 62 4.40 7.09 1.77
CA ILE A 62 3.08 6.70 1.26
C ILE A 62 1.97 7.54 1.90
N ALA A 63 2.06 7.81 3.21
CA ALA A 63 1.08 8.67 3.89
C ALA A 63 1.07 10.09 3.33
N GLN A 64 2.23 10.67 3.03
CA GLN A 64 2.33 11.99 2.40
C GLN A 64 1.66 12.03 1.02
N ALA A 65 1.82 10.99 0.21
CA ALA A 65 1.16 10.90 -1.09
C ALA A 65 -0.37 10.80 -0.97
N ILE A 66 -0.88 10.06 0.04
CA ILE A 66 -2.31 9.99 0.33
C ILE A 66 -2.85 11.37 0.72
N VAL A 67 -2.16 12.08 1.62
CA VAL A 67 -2.55 13.44 2.04
C VAL A 67 -2.56 14.40 0.86
N TYR A 68 -1.54 14.34 0.00
CA TYR A 68 -1.46 15.15 -1.21
C TYR A 68 -2.69 14.95 -2.10
N VAL A 69 -3.03 13.70 -2.46
CA VAL A 69 -4.20 13.40 -3.29
C VAL A 69 -5.49 13.81 -2.60
N ALA A 70 -5.64 13.53 -1.31
CA ALA A 70 -6.84 13.88 -0.54
C ALA A 70 -7.04 15.41 -0.42
N SER A 71 -5.97 16.20 -0.52
CA SER A 71 -6.05 17.66 -0.48
C SER A 71 -6.49 18.31 -1.80
N ALA A 72 -6.49 17.55 -2.91
CA ALA A 72 -6.84 18.07 -4.22
C ALA A 72 -8.37 18.11 -4.44
N SER A 73 -8.98 19.27 -4.16
CA SER A 73 -10.44 19.46 -4.17
C SER A 73 -11.12 19.34 -5.54
N PHE A 74 -10.35 19.37 -6.64
CA PHE A 74 -10.85 19.26 -8.01
C PHE A 74 -10.38 17.97 -8.71
N MET A 75 -9.73 17.05 -7.97
CA MET A 75 -9.29 15.76 -8.50
C MET A 75 -10.37 14.70 -8.25
N THR A 76 -10.74 13.96 -9.30
CA THR A 76 -11.67 12.83 -9.19
C THR A 76 -11.09 11.61 -9.89
N GLY A 77 -10.77 10.57 -9.11
CA GLY A 77 -10.39 9.25 -9.62
C GLY A 77 -9.08 9.21 -10.41
N GLU A 78 -7.94 9.34 -9.71
CA GLU A 78 -6.59 9.27 -10.30
C GLU A 78 -5.76 8.15 -9.63
N VAL A 79 -4.82 7.53 -10.38
CA VAL A 79 -3.93 6.48 -9.86
C VAL A 79 -2.53 7.05 -9.69
N LEU A 80 -2.25 7.59 -8.49
CA LEU A 80 -0.92 8.07 -8.14
C LEU A 80 0.04 6.90 -7.84
N ARG A 81 1.03 6.69 -8.70
CA ARG A 81 2.06 5.64 -8.52
C ARG A 81 3.19 6.14 -7.62
N VAL A 82 3.30 5.58 -6.44
CA VAL A 82 4.40 5.86 -5.48
C VAL A 82 5.34 4.65 -5.41
N ASN A 83 6.17 4.46 -6.44
CA ASN A 83 6.92 3.22 -6.66
C ASN A 83 8.45 3.41 -6.79
N GLY A 84 8.97 4.59 -6.45
CA GLY A 84 10.40 4.90 -6.53
C GLY A 84 10.98 4.89 -7.96
N GLY A 85 10.14 5.15 -8.97
CA GLY A 85 10.54 5.22 -10.38
C GLY A 85 10.46 3.90 -11.14
N ARG A 86 9.95 2.83 -10.52
CA ARG A 86 9.94 1.48 -11.10
C ARG A 86 9.06 1.33 -12.35
N THR A 87 8.23 2.31 -12.65
CA THR A 87 7.41 2.33 -13.87
C THR A 87 7.42 3.76 -14.39
N ALA A 88 7.82 3.95 -15.65
CA ALA A 88 7.61 5.21 -16.33
C ALA A 88 6.11 5.33 -16.64
N SER A 89 5.51 6.47 -16.31
CA SER A 89 4.14 6.84 -16.65
C SER A 89 4.17 8.12 -17.46
#